data_AF-A0A441BVX9-F1
#
_entry.id   AF-A0A441BVX9-F1
#
_cell.length_a   1.000
_cell.length_b   1.000
_cell.length_c   1.000
_cell.angle_alpha   90.00
_cell.angle_beta   90.00
_cell.angle_gamma   90.00
#
_symmetry.space_group_name_H-M   'P 1'
#
loop_
_entity.id
_entity.type
_entity.pdbx_description
1 polymer ?
#
loop_
_entity_poly.entity_id
_entity_poly.type
_entity_poly.pdbx_seq_one_letter_code
_entity_poly.pdbx_strand_id
1 'polypeptide(L)'
;VPVYPPARALEVAQDRVAEKKFLNGIGIPTADFCPVDNDDELTAALKKFAGSGILKTRRMGYDGKGQRVFRNMDTGGFAGTCEAMGNV
;
A
#
# COMPACT_ATOMS: atom_id res chain seq x y z
N VAL A 1 5.02 33.37 -2.12
CA VAL A 1 3.57 33.32 -2.49
C VAL A 1 2.93 32.18 -1.70
N PRO A 2 1.78 32.37 -1.03
CA PRO A 2 1.09 31.29 -0.36
C PRO A 2 0.55 30.28 -1.40
N VAL A 3 0.78 28.99 -1.17
CA VAL A 3 0.30 27.89 -2.03
C VAL A 3 -0.74 27.10 -1.26
N TYR A 4 -1.86 26.81 -1.91
CA TYR A 4 -2.94 26.01 -1.36
C TYR A 4 -3.24 24.80 -2.26
N PRO A 5 -3.51 23.62 -1.69
CA PRO A 5 -3.54 23.30 -0.25
C PRO A 5 -2.13 23.37 0.40
N PRO A 6 -2.03 23.39 1.74
CA PRO A 6 -0.74 23.37 2.43
C PRO A 6 0.05 22.09 2.10
N ALA A 7 1.38 22.17 2.12
CA ALA A 7 2.28 21.06 1.77
C ALA A 7 1.96 19.76 2.51
N ARG A 8 1.62 19.85 3.80
CA ARG A 8 1.21 18.70 4.62
C ARG A 8 0.05 17.90 4.02
N ALA A 9 -0.92 18.57 3.40
CA ALA A 9 -2.03 17.88 2.75
C ALA A 9 -1.54 17.02 1.58
N LEU A 10 -0.60 17.55 0.78
CA LEU A 10 0.03 16.80 -0.31
C LEU A 10 0.91 15.67 0.22
N GLU A 11 1.75 15.92 1.23
CA GLU A 11 2.61 14.91 1.88
C GLU A 11 1.83 13.69 2.36
N VAL A 12 0.69 13.92 3.02
CA VAL A 12 -0.16 12.83 3.52
C VAL A 12 -0.91 12.14 2.38
N ALA A 13 -1.57 12.90 1.50
CA ALA A 13 -2.44 12.32 0.47
C ALA A 13 -1.67 11.57 -0.64
N GLN A 14 -0.40 11.92 -0.88
CA GLN A 14 0.38 11.30 -1.96
C GLN A 14 1.03 9.97 -1.59
N ASP A 15 1.06 9.60 -0.31
CA ASP A 15 1.59 8.33 0.19
C ASP A 15 0.49 7.52 0.87
N ARG A 16 0.14 6.36 0.31
CA ARG A 16 -0.97 5.52 0.79
C ARG A 16 -0.82 5.09 2.25
N VAL A 17 0.40 4.85 2.72
CA VAL A 17 0.64 4.45 4.12
C VAL A 17 0.45 5.67 5.03
N ALA A 18 0.96 6.84 4.65
CA ALA A 18 0.77 8.07 5.42
C ALA A 18 -0.72 8.46 5.49
N GLU A 19 -1.43 8.39 4.36
CA GLU A 19 -2.88 8.61 4.27
C GLU A 19 -3.66 7.68 5.21
N LYS A 20 -3.40 6.37 5.13
CA LYS A 20 -4.08 5.36 5.96
C LYS A 20 -3.83 5.59 7.45
N LYS A 21 -2.58 5.82 7.84
CA LYS A 21 -2.21 6.14 9.24
C LYS A 21 -2.88 7.41 9.72
N PHE A 22 -2.94 8.46 8.90
CA PHE A 22 -3.62 9.70 9.24
C PHE A 22 -5.11 9.47 9.48
N LEU A 23 -5.82 8.83 8.55
CA LEU A 23 -7.25 8.55 8.66
C LEU A 23 -7.57 7.70 9.89
N ASN A 24 -6.84 6.60 10.12
CA ASN A 24 -7.07 5.77 11.29
C ASN A 24 -6.72 6.48 12.60
N GLY A 25 -5.67 7.33 12.60
CA GLY A 25 -5.27 8.11 13.77
C GLY A 25 -6.31 9.14 14.23
N ILE A 26 -7.21 9.56 13.33
CA ILE A 26 -8.36 10.43 13.65
C ILE A 26 -9.67 9.66 13.77
N GLY A 27 -9.63 8.33 13.84
CA GLY A 27 -10.80 7.48 14.05
C GLY A 27 -11.65 7.18 12.80
N ILE A 28 -11.16 7.51 11.60
CA ILE A 28 -11.83 7.13 10.35
C ILE A 28 -11.42 5.69 9.98
N PRO A 29 -12.37 4.75 9.88
CA PRO A 29 -12.06 3.37 9.49
C PRO A 29 -11.62 3.31 8.02
N THR A 30 -10.68 2.42 7.74
CA THR A 30 -10.20 2.14 6.38
C THR A 30 -10.09 0.62 6.20
N ALA A 31 -9.84 0.16 4.97
CA ALA A 31 -9.46 -1.24 4.77
C ALA A 31 -8.17 -1.55 5.54
N ASP A 32 -8.12 -2.70 6.19
CA ASP A 32 -6.91 -3.17 6.87
C ASP A 32 -5.73 -3.20 5.91
N PHE A 33 -4.58 -2.75 6.40
CA PHE A 33 -3.37 -2.62 5.61
C PHE A 33 -2.12 -2.93 6.46
N CYS A 34 -1.02 -3.18 5.78
CA CYS A 34 0.31 -3.13 6.36
C CYS A 34 1.29 -2.56 5.33
N PRO A 35 2.32 -1.83 5.76
CA PRO A 35 3.45 -1.50 4.88
C PRO A 35 4.15 -2.79 4.43
N VAL A 36 4.69 -2.78 3.21
CA VAL A 36 5.41 -3.89 2.60
C VAL A 36 6.56 -3.29 1.81
N ASP A 37 7.78 -3.38 2.34
CA ASP A 37 8.99 -2.83 1.72
C ASP A 37 9.79 -3.90 0.95
N ASN A 38 9.47 -5.19 1.13
CA ASN A 38 10.14 -6.33 0.49
C ASN A 38 9.24 -7.58 0.41
N ASP A 39 9.69 -8.63 -0.29
CA ASP A 39 8.90 -9.84 -0.49
C ASP A 39 8.70 -10.68 0.80
N ASP A 40 9.60 -10.57 1.78
CA ASP A 40 9.42 -11.25 3.07
C ASP A 40 8.23 -10.64 3.82
N GLU A 41 8.12 -9.32 3.80
CA GLU A 41 6.97 -8.58 4.33
C GLU A 41 5.70 -8.86 3.53
N LEU A 42 5.80 -9.00 2.20
CA LEU A 42 4.66 -9.42 1.36
C LEU A 42 4.17 -10.81 1.77
N THR A 43 5.10 -11.73 2.02
CA THR A 43 4.80 -13.08 2.50
C THR A 43 4.06 -13.03 3.82
N ALA A 44 4.53 -12.23 4.77
CA ALA A 44 3.89 -12.05 6.07
C ALA A 44 2.50 -11.40 5.95
N ALA A 45 2.37 -10.40 5.07
CA ALA A 45 1.10 -9.73 4.79
C ALA A 45 0.06 -10.68 4.20
N LEU A 46 0.43 -11.46 3.17
CA LEU A 46 -0.49 -12.42 2.56
C LEU A 46 -0.94 -13.49 3.56
N LYS A 47 -0.05 -13.97 4.44
CA LYS A 47 -0.45 -14.88 5.53
C LYS A 47 -1.47 -14.22 6.47
N LYS A 48 -1.27 -12.95 6.84
CA LYS A 48 -2.21 -12.18 7.68
C LYS A 48 -3.59 -12.03 7.01
N PHE A 49 -3.64 -11.90 5.69
CA PHE A 49 -4.87 -11.70 4.91
C PHE A 49 -5.39 -12.97 4.21
N ALA A 50 -5.06 -14.16 4.72
CA ALA A 50 -5.52 -15.45 4.19
C ALA A 50 -5.27 -15.59 2.66
N GLY A 51 -4.04 -15.28 2.25
CA GLY A 51 -3.56 -15.41 0.88
C GLY A 51 -4.16 -14.42 -0.12
N SER A 52 -5.02 -13.48 0.33
CA SER A 52 -5.80 -12.62 -0.55
C SER A 52 -5.62 -11.15 -0.21
N GLY A 53 -5.44 -10.30 -1.22
CA GLY A 53 -5.23 -8.87 -1.00
C GLY A 53 -4.84 -8.11 -2.26
N ILE A 54 -4.58 -6.82 -2.11
CA ILE A 54 -4.09 -5.96 -3.19
C ILE A 54 -2.82 -5.27 -2.70
N LEU A 55 -1.69 -5.62 -3.30
CA LEU A 55 -0.45 -4.87 -3.11
C LEU A 55 -0.51 -3.62 -3.99
N LYS A 56 -0.19 -2.46 -3.42
CA LYS A 56 -0.26 -1.17 -4.12
C LYS A 56 1.01 -0.38 -3.84
N THR A 57 1.56 0.25 -4.86
CA THR A 57 2.64 1.21 -4.66
C THR A 57 2.16 2.38 -3.81
N ARG A 58 2.97 2.79 -2.85
CA ARG A 58 2.68 3.89 -1.93
C ARG A 58 2.47 5.21 -2.64
N ARG A 59 3.20 5.47 -3.74
CA ARG A 59 3.14 6.71 -4.51
C ARG A 59 2.95 6.41 -6.00
N MET A 60 2.61 7.45 -6.76
CA MET A 60 2.56 7.47 -8.22
C MET A 60 1.59 6.47 -8.90
N GLY A 61 0.75 5.76 -8.15
CA GLY A 61 -0.31 4.91 -8.73
C GLY A 61 -1.54 5.72 -9.11
N TYR A 62 -1.98 5.63 -10.36
CA TYR A 62 -3.15 6.29 -10.93
C TYR A 62 -3.88 5.32 -11.87
N ASP A 63 -5.20 5.48 -12.07
CA ASP A 63 -6.02 4.65 -12.98
C ASP A 63 -5.83 3.13 -12.81
N GLY A 64 -5.63 2.68 -11.58
CA GLY A 64 -5.36 1.26 -11.28
C GLY A 64 -3.89 0.82 -11.44
N LYS A 65 -3.02 1.65 -11.99
CA LYS A 65 -1.57 1.37 -12.10
C LYS A 65 -0.90 1.31 -10.73
N GLY A 66 0.21 0.56 -10.67
CA GLY A 66 0.95 0.31 -9.44
C GLY A 66 0.17 -0.57 -8.47
N GLN A 67 -0.64 -1.51 -8.97
CA GLN A 67 -1.41 -2.43 -8.13
C GLN A 67 -1.31 -3.86 -8.67
N ARG A 68 -1.22 -4.84 -7.75
CA ARG A 68 -1.29 -6.27 -8.05
C ARG A 68 -2.29 -6.94 -7.14
N VAL A 69 -3.22 -7.69 -7.72
CA VAL A 69 -4.25 -8.43 -6.98
C VAL A 69 -3.79 -9.86 -6.73
N PHE A 70 -3.92 -10.31 -5.51
CA PHE A 70 -3.66 -11.68 -5.08
C PHE A 70 -4.96 -12.34 -4.63
N ARG A 71 -5.14 -13.60 -5.01
CA ARG A 71 -6.29 -14.43 -4.65
C ARG A 71 -5.79 -15.81 -4.27
N ASN A 72 -6.06 -16.23 -3.03
CA ASN A 72 -5.74 -17.57 -2.51
C ASN A 72 -4.26 -17.97 -2.71
N MET A 73 -3.33 -17.05 -2.46
CA MET A 73 -1.89 -17.27 -2.60
C MET A 73 -1.28 -17.84 -1.32
N ASP A 74 -1.71 -19.03 -0.92
CA ASP A 74 -1.30 -19.64 0.35
C ASP A 74 0.10 -20.27 0.28
N THR A 75 0.56 -20.66 -0.91
CA THR A 75 1.73 -21.53 -1.10
C THR A 75 2.87 -20.92 -1.92
N GLY A 76 2.84 -19.62 -2.22
CA GLY A 76 3.91 -18.91 -2.95
C GLY A 76 3.47 -18.36 -4.31
N GLY A 77 4.43 -18.08 -5.21
CA GLY A 77 4.16 -17.51 -6.54
C GLY A 77 4.17 -15.98 -6.61
N PHE A 78 4.67 -15.31 -5.57
CA PHE A 78 4.76 -13.85 -5.45
C PHE A 78 6.17 -13.35 -5.14
N ALA A 79 7.19 -14.21 -5.19
CA ALA A 79 8.59 -13.77 -5.13
C ALA A 79 8.94 -12.87 -6.34
N GLY A 80 9.83 -11.91 -6.12
CA GLY A 80 10.18 -10.83 -7.04
C GLY A 80 9.11 -9.77 -7.25
N THR A 81 7.99 -9.80 -6.51
CA THR A 81 6.89 -8.85 -6.78
C THR A 81 7.27 -7.43 -6.40
N CYS A 82 7.85 -7.24 -5.21
CA CYS A 82 8.20 -5.90 -4.74
C CYS A 82 9.21 -5.23 -5.68
N GLU A 83 10.18 -5.99 -6.19
CA GLU A 83 11.12 -5.51 -7.20
C GLU A 83 10.41 -5.16 -8.52
N ALA A 84 9.56 -6.06 -9.04
CA ALA A 84 8.87 -5.87 -10.31
C ALA A 84 7.87 -4.70 -10.31
N MET A 85 7.28 -4.36 -9.16
CA MET A 85 6.36 -3.23 -9.02
C MET A 85 7.09 -1.88 -8.87
N GLY A 86 8.40 -1.89 -8.61
CA GLY A 86 9.11 -0.74 -8.05
C GLY A 86 8.66 -0.44 -6.63
N ASN A 87 9.42 0.38 -5.88
CA ASN A 87 9.16 0.73 -4.47
C ASN A 87 7.66 0.73 -4.12
N VAL A 88 7.24 -0.33 -3.42
CA VAL A 88 5.85 -0.57 -3.04
C VAL A 88 5.43 0.21 -1.82
#